data_AF-X1H1I9-F1
#
_entry.id   AF-X1H1I9-F1
#
_cell.length_a   1.000
_cell.length_b   1.000
_cell.length_c   1.000
_cell.angle_alpha   90.00
_cell.angle_beta   90.00
_cell.angle_gamma   90.00
#
_symmetry.space_group_name_H-M   'P 1'
#
loop_
_entity.id
_entity.type
_entity.pdbx_description
1 polymer ?
#
loop_
_entity_poly.entity_id
_entity_poly.type
_entity_poly.pdbx_seq_one_letter_code
_entity_poly.pdbx_strand_id
1 'polypeptide(L)'
;STVVQSEEESFGRTLDRGIEIFETAAERAAGRRDKTISGEDAFQLYDTYGFPLDLTQLMAVERGLEVDTAKFDGLMEEQRERARSAQKLPSLMAGLADTELPTTEDLNKYQVDQCDSKLIGWIGDEGFKNKGLVDAGVEVGVILDKTCFYAEAGGQVGDCGVIEAATGRFVVEDTRRIGNCIVHQGKMAEGAISVGEEVKAVISKDRDSIRKNHTATHLLQWALQEVVGKSVAQQGSLVGPDYLRFDFTCPKALTGKKI
;
A
#
# COMPACT_ATOMS: atom_id res chain seq x y z
N SER A 1 3.66 -35.89 9.91
CA SER A 1 4.21 -35.18 11.07
C SER A 1 5.15 -34.02 10.75
N THR A 2 5.77 -33.94 9.57
CA THR A 2 6.83 -32.95 9.29
C THR A 2 6.35 -31.50 9.14
N VAL A 3 5.09 -31.28 8.74
CA VAL A 3 4.52 -29.93 8.53
C VAL A 3 4.21 -29.24 9.86
N VAL A 4 3.50 -29.92 10.77
CA VAL A 4 3.15 -29.39 12.10
C VAL A 4 4.41 -29.07 12.93
N GLN A 5 5.42 -29.93 12.85
CA GLN A 5 6.69 -29.73 13.54
C GLN A 5 7.47 -28.53 12.97
N SER A 6 7.41 -28.32 11.64
CA SER A 6 8.01 -27.15 11.00
C SER A 6 7.23 -25.86 11.25
N GLU A 7 5.90 -25.94 11.43
CA GLU A 7 5.05 -24.80 11.80
C GLU A 7 5.31 -24.37 13.26
N GLU A 8 5.41 -25.32 14.20
CA GLU A 8 5.79 -25.02 15.60
C GLU A 8 7.19 -24.40 15.69
N GLU A 9 8.18 -24.95 14.97
CA GLU A 9 9.54 -24.40 14.95
C GLU A 9 9.65 -23.04 14.23
N SER A 10 8.77 -22.77 13.25
CA SER A 10 8.70 -21.47 12.58
C SER A 10 7.99 -20.43 13.47
N PHE A 11 6.95 -20.84 14.19
CA PHE A 11 6.26 -20.00 15.16
C PHE A 11 7.20 -19.60 16.30
N GLY A 12 7.97 -20.55 16.85
CA GLY A 12 8.98 -20.27 17.87
C GLY A 12 10.05 -19.28 17.42
N ARG A 13 10.56 -19.42 16.17
CA ARG A 13 11.57 -18.48 15.63
C ARG A 13 11.03 -17.08 15.36
N THR A 14 9.78 -16.95 14.91
CA THR A 14 9.11 -15.64 14.78
C THR A 14 8.91 -15.01 16.15
N LEU A 15 8.57 -15.82 17.16
CA LEU A 15 8.41 -15.38 18.55
C LEU A 15 9.73 -14.87 19.14
N ASP A 16 10.84 -15.59 18.97
CA ASP A 16 12.16 -15.20 19.47
C ASP A 16 12.62 -13.85 18.89
N ARG A 17 12.40 -13.65 17.58
CA ARG A 17 12.74 -12.38 16.92
C ARG A 17 11.82 -11.23 17.35
N GLY A 18 10.54 -11.51 17.55
CA GLY A 18 9.60 -10.55 18.13
C GLY A 18 9.99 -10.14 19.55
N ILE A 19 10.50 -11.09 20.35
CA ILE A 19 11.01 -10.85 21.70
C ILE A 19 12.24 -9.92 21.65
N GLU A 20 13.24 -10.16 20.81
CA GLU A 20 14.42 -9.27 20.69
C GLU A 20 14.06 -7.82 20.33
N ILE A 21 13.08 -7.65 19.46
CA ILE A 21 12.62 -6.32 19.03
C ILE A 21 11.81 -5.66 20.17
N PHE A 22 11.00 -6.44 20.88
CA PHE A 22 10.34 -6.00 22.10
C PHE A 22 11.35 -5.56 23.17
N GLU A 23 12.45 -6.30 23.38
CA GLU A 23 13.52 -5.92 24.31
C GLU A 23 14.04 -4.51 23.99
N THR A 24 14.32 -4.26 22.72
CA THR A 24 14.83 -2.97 22.25
C THR A 24 13.81 -1.84 22.43
N ALA A 25 12.52 -2.12 22.22
CA ALA A 25 11.44 -1.17 22.49
C ALA A 25 11.27 -0.90 23.99
N ALA A 26 11.36 -1.94 24.82
CA ALA A 26 11.23 -1.87 26.27
C ALA A 26 12.41 -1.11 26.92
N GLU A 27 13.64 -1.32 26.46
CA GLU A 27 14.81 -0.55 26.92
C GLU A 27 14.66 0.94 26.62
N ARG A 28 14.20 1.28 25.40
CA ARG A 28 13.92 2.67 25.02
C ARG A 28 12.81 3.28 25.89
N ALA A 29 11.76 2.52 26.20
CA ALA A 29 10.67 2.95 27.05
C ALA A 29 11.09 3.12 28.52
N ALA A 30 11.95 2.23 29.04
CA ALA A 30 12.47 2.29 30.41
C ALA A 30 13.34 3.53 30.68
N GLY A 31 14.00 4.06 29.63
CA GLY A 31 14.74 5.33 29.70
C GLY A 31 13.87 6.59 29.68
N ARG A 32 12.56 6.47 29.44
CA ARG A 32 11.62 7.61 29.40
C ARG A 32 10.91 7.79 30.74
N ARG A 33 10.37 9.00 30.95
CA ARG A 33 9.64 9.36 32.19
C ARG A 33 8.26 8.71 32.30
N ASP A 34 7.61 8.49 31.17
CA ASP A 34 6.28 7.91 31.02
C ASP A 34 6.29 6.37 31.07
N LYS A 35 7.46 5.73 30.89
CA LYS A 35 7.63 4.27 30.90
C LYS A 35 6.68 3.55 29.93
N THR A 36 6.44 4.18 28.79
CA THR A 36 5.47 3.70 27.79
C THR A 36 6.18 3.26 26.51
N ILE A 37 5.89 2.06 26.05
CA ILE A 37 6.22 1.58 24.70
C ILE A 37 5.31 2.31 23.71
N SER A 38 5.91 2.91 22.69
CA SER A 38 5.17 3.73 21.73
C SER A 38 4.20 2.89 20.89
N GLY A 39 3.11 3.52 20.45
CA GLY A 39 2.15 2.89 19.54
C GLY A 39 2.80 2.49 18.22
N GLU A 40 3.79 3.22 17.73
CA GLU A 40 4.57 2.86 16.54
C GLU A 40 5.39 1.58 16.73
N ASP A 41 6.09 1.45 17.87
CA ASP A 41 6.88 0.24 18.16
C ASP A 41 5.96 -0.97 18.30
N ALA A 42 4.82 -0.81 18.99
CA ALA A 42 3.80 -1.85 19.13
C ALA A 42 3.15 -2.21 17.77
N PHE A 43 2.90 -1.21 16.93
CA PHE A 43 2.36 -1.41 15.59
C PHE A 43 3.37 -2.14 14.70
N GLN A 44 4.65 -1.80 14.77
CA GLN A 44 5.70 -2.48 14.02
C GLN A 44 5.86 -3.95 14.46
N LEU A 45 5.84 -4.22 15.76
CA LEU A 45 5.83 -5.57 16.33
C LEU A 45 4.68 -6.42 15.76
N TYR A 46 3.48 -5.84 15.71
CA TYR A 46 2.29 -6.50 15.18
C TYR A 46 2.33 -6.67 13.64
N ASP A 47 2.50 -5.58 12.90
CA ASP A 47 2.34 -5.53 11.45
C ASP A 47 3.51 -6.18 10.71
N THR A 48 4.74 -5.87 11.14
CA THR A 48 5.96 -6.34 10.45
C THR A 48 6.42 -7.70 10.93
N TYR A 49 6.28 -7.98 12.23
CA TYR A 49 6.85 -9.17 12.86
C TYR A 49 5.80 -10.19 13.33
N GLY A 50 4.51 -9.88 13.19
CA GLY A 50 3.42 -10.78 13.55
C GLY A 50 3.28 -11.00 15.06
N PHE A 51 3.87 -10.13 15.89
CA PHE A 51 3.88 -10.26 17.33
C PHE A 51 2.59 -9.68 17.93
N PRO A 52 1.75 -10.48 18.61
CA PRO A 52 0.44 -10.03 19.08
C PRO A 52 0.54 -8.84 20.04
N LEU A 53 -0.39 -7.88 19.93
CA LEU A 53 -0.48 -6.76 20.87
C LEU A 53 -0.65 -7.28 22.31
N ASP A 54 -1.51 -8.27 22.51
CA ASP A 54 -1.77 -8.88 23.83
C ASP A 54 -0.47 -9.40 24.49
N LEU A 55 0.41 -10.00 23.69
CA LEU A 55 1.70 -10.50 24.16
C LEU A 55 2.67 -9.35 24.47
N THR A 56 2.68 -8.31 23.64
CA THR A 56 3.45 -7.08 23.86
C THR A 56 3.03 -6.40 25.18
N GLN A 57 1.73 -6.31 25.44
CA GLN A 57 1.18 -5.74 26.67
C GLN A 57 1.54 -6.58 27.90
N LEU A 58 1.41 -7.91 27.80
CA LEU A 58 1.76 -8.82 28.89
C LEU A 58 3.23 -8.66 29.31
N MET A 59 4.14 -8.68 28.33
CA MET A 59 5.58 -8.52 28.58
C MET A 59 5.93 -7.11 29.08
N ALA A 60 5.22 -6.07 28.64
CA ALA A 60 5.40 -4.70 29.13
C ALA A 60 5.04 -4.61 30.63
N VAL A 61 3.90 -5.19 31.02
CA VAL A 61 3.44 -5.21 32.42
C VAL A 61 4.43 -5.93 33.33
N GLU A 62 5.00 -7.06 32.89
CA GLU A 62 6.04 -7.79 33.66
C GLU A 62 7.28 -6.93 33.95
N ARG A 63 7.52 -5.88 33.15
CA ARG A 63 8.63 -4.94 33.30
C ARG A 63 8.24 -3.61 33.95
N GLY A 64 6.98 -3.47 34.37
CA GLY A 64 6.45 -2.21 34.88
C GLY A 64 6.43 -1.10 33.84
N LEU A 65 6.21 -1.47 32.57
CA LEU A 65 6.00 -0.58 31.43
C LEU A 65 4.53 -0.65 30.98
N GLU A 66 4.07 0.39 30.29
CA GLU A 66 2.78 0.43 29.62
C GLU A 66 2.96 0.44 28.08
N VAL A 67 1.89 0.19 27.34
CA VAL A 67 1.88 0.29 25.87
C VAL A 67 0.87 1.36 25.47
N ASP A 68 1.23 2.25 24.55
CA ASP A 68 0.30 3.23 23.99
C ASP A 68 -0.65 2.56 22.99
N THR A 69 -1.73 1.99 23.53
CA THR A 69 -2.75 1.29 22.75
C THR A 69 -3.58 2.24 21.91
N ALA A 70 -3.80 3.48 22.36
CA ALA A 70 -4.62 4.45 21.64
C ALA A 70 -3.98 4.81 20.29
N LYS A 71 -2.66 4.99 20.29
CA LYS A 71 -1.92 5.26 19.06
C LYS A 71 -1.77 4.02 18.17
N PHE A 72 -1.59 2.84 18.78
CA PHE A 72 -1.63 1.57 18.05
C PHE A 72 -2.97 1.39 17.30
N ASP A 73 -4.09 1.60 17.98
CA ASP A 73 -5.43 1.46 17.41
C ASP A 73 -5.67 2.46 16.27
N GLY A 74 -5.15 3.69 16.41
CA GLY A 74 -5.16 4.69 15.34
C GLY A 74 -4.41 4.23 14.09
N LEU A 75 -3.20 3.70 14.25
CA LEU A 75 -2.40 3.15 13.14
C LEU A 75 -3.06 1.92 12.51
N MET A 76 -3.71 1.07 13.31
CA MET A 76 -4.50 -0.06 12.83
C MET A 76 -5.71 0.39 12.01
N GLU A 77 -6.41 1.45 12.41
CA GLU A 77 -7.53 1.97 11.63
C GLU A 77 -7.05 2.66 10.35
N GLU A 78 -5.94 3.41 10.37
CA GLU A 78 -5.30 3.94 9.16
C GLU A 78 -4.89 2.83 8.18
N GLN A 79 -4.36 1.72 8.69
CA GLN A 79 -4.02 0.55 7.88
C GLN A 79 -5.29 -0.11 7.33
N ARG A 80 -6.36 -0.24 8.14
CA ARG A 80 -7.64 -0.78 7.70
C ARG A 80 -8.32 0.12 6.66
N GLU A 81 -8.25 1.43 6.80
CA GLU A 81 -8.76 2.38 5.81
C GLU A 81 -8.00 2.26 4.49
N ARG A 82 -6.66 2.18 4.54
CA ARG A 82 -5.81 1.87 3.38
C ARG A 82 -6.14 0.51 2.74
N ALA A 83 -6.52 -0.49 3.53
CA ALA A 83 -6.95 -1.79 3.01
C ALA A 83 -8.40 -1.78 2.47
N ARG A 84 -9.29 -0.96 3.07
CA ARG A 84 -10.69 -0.80 2.63
C ARG A 84 -10.79 -0.04 1.32
N SER A 85 -9.95 0.97 1.07
CA SER A 85 -9.85 1.59 -0.26
C SER A 85 -9.46 0.56 -1.32
N ALA A 86 -8.55 -0.37 -1.00
CA ALA A 86 -8.19 -1.47 -1.88
C ALA A 86 -9.32 -2.51 -2.11
N GLN A 87 -10.30 -2.62 -1.19
CA GLN A 87 -11.46 -3.53 -1.25
C GLN A 87 -12.74 -2.91 -1.84
N LYS A 88 -12.82 -1.61 -2.15
CA LYS A 88 -13.99 -1.00 -2.84
C LYS A 88 -14.04 -1.32 -4.36
N LEU A 89 -13.02 -2.03 -4.86
CA LEU A 89 -12.94 -2.44 -6.27
C LEU A 89 -14.06 -3.38 -6.74
N PRO A 90 -14.51 -4.42 -6.00
CA PRO A 90 -15.56 -5.31 -6.44
C PRO A 90 -16.91 -4.60 -6.59
N SER A 91 -17.21 -3.57 -5.79
CA SER A 91 -18.48 -2.82 -5.91
C SER A 91 -18.47 -1.88 -7.12
N LEU A 92 -17.37 -1.18 -7.39
CA LEU A 92 -17.23 -0.35 -8.60
C LEU A 92 -17.16 -1.21 -9.88
N MET A 93 -16.57 -2.41 -9.81
CA MET A 93 -16.49 -3.34 -10.94
C MET A 93 -17.79 -4.11 -11.21
N ALA A 94 -18.60 -4.39 -10.18
CA ALA A 94 -19.86 -5.12 -10.35
C ALA A 94 -20.87 -4.40 -11.27
N GLY A 95 -20.81 -3.06 -11.34
CA GLY A 95 -21.64 -2.25 -12.23
C GLY A 95 -21.12 -2.09 -13.67
N LEU A 96 -19.94 -2.64 -14.00
CA LEU A 96 -19.24 -2.38 -15.27
C LEU A 96 -19.26 -3.54 -16.26
N ALA A 97 -19.89 -4.67 -15.94
CA ALA A 97 -19.79 -5.92 -16.69
C ALA A 97 -20.15 -5.80 -18.20
N ASP A 98 -20.99 -4.83 -18.57
CA ASP A 98 -21.40 -4.56 -19.97
C ASP A 98 -21.05 -3.14 -20.46
N THR A 99 -20.20 -2.39 -19.73
CA THR A 99 -19.88 -0.99 -20.09
C THR A 99 -18.53 -0.89 -20.78
N GLU A 100 -18.51 -0.41 -22.02
CA GLU A 100 -17.27 -0.04 -22.71
C GLU A 100 -16.65 1.22 -22.07
N LEU A 101 -15.54 1.03 -21.37
CA LEU A 101 -14.74 2.12 -20.83
C LEU A 101 -13.82 2.70 -21.90
N PRO A 102 -13.56 4.02 -21.88
CA PRO A 102 -12.63 4.64 -22.81
C PRO A 102 -11.20 4.14 -22.58
N THR A 103 -10.40 4.11 -23.65
CA THR A 103 -8.96 3.85 -23.53
C THR A 103 -8.27 5.10 -23.02
N THR A 104 -7.36 4.93 -22.06
CA THR A 104 -6.53 6.03 -21.52
C THR A 104 -5.12 5.95 -22.09
N GLU A 105 -4.57 7.07 -22.55
CA GLU A 105 -3.17 7.17 -22.98
C GLU A 105 -2.24 7.36 -21.77
N ASP A 106 -1.52 6.32 -21.37
CA ASP A 106 -0.70 6.32 -20.15
C ASP A 106 0.81 6.29 -20.40
N LEU A 107 1.26 6.73 -21.59
CA LEU A 107 2.69 6.75 -21.95
C LEU A 107 3.49 7.76 -21.12
N ASN A 108 2.85 8.82 -20.63
CA ASN A 108 3.49 9.89 -19.88
C ASN A 108 4.05 9.44 -18.53
N LYS A 109 3.59 8.31 -17.98
CA LYS A 109 4.01 7.78 -16.67
C LYS A 109 5.50 7.44 -16.54
N TYR A 110 6.21 7.39 -17.65
CA TYR A 110 7.64 7.11 -17.70
C TYR A 110 8.51 8.37 -17.88
N GLN A 111 7.90 9.52 -18.16
CA GLN A 111 8.63 10.71 -18.61
C GLN A 111 8.43 11.91 -17.69
N VAL A 112 7.23 12.06 -17.15
CA VAL A 112 6.84 13.25 -16.40
C VAL A 112 6.05 12.87 -15.16
N ASP A 113 6.22 13.64 -14.09
CA ASP A 113 5.44 13.47 -12.85
C ASP A 113 4.21 14.39 -12.80
N GLN A 114 3.97 15.15 -13.88
CA GLN A 114 2.76 15.95 -14.08
C GLN A 114 2.39 16.02 -15.56
N CYS A 115 1.10 16.05 -15.89
CA CYS A 115 0.64 16.30 -17.25
C CYS A 115 -0.73 16.99 -17.28
N ASP A 116 -0.95 17.83 -18.30
CA ASP A 116 -2.28 18.35 -18.61
C ASP A 116 -3.12 17.21 -19.23
N SER A 117 -4.39 17.14 -18.91
CA SER A 117 -5.31 16.06 -19.29
C SER A 117 -6.75 16.58 -19.29
N LYS A 118 -7.69 15.73 -19.68
CA LYS A 118 -9.11 16.06 -19.75
C LYS A 118 -9.93 14.98 -19.04
N LEU A 119 -10.88 15.40 -18.21
CA LEU A 119 -11.81 14.45 -17.58
C LEU A 119 -12.78 13.89 -18.62
N ILE A 120 -12.75 12.57 -18.85
CA ILE A 120 -13.63 11.87 -19.80
C ILE A 120 -14.87 11.30 -19.13
N GLY A 121 -14.77 10.98 -17.84
CA GLY A 121 -15.90 10.48 -17.07
C GLY A 121 -15.47 10.03 -15.68
N TRP A 122 -16.41 9.46 -14.96
CA TRP A 122 -16.19 8.95 -13.62
C TRP A 122 -17.06 7.72 -13.36
N ILE A 123 -16.64 6.89 -12.41
CA ILE A 123 -17.32 5.67 -11.99
C ILE A 123 -17.72 5.89 -10.53
N GLY A 124 -19.01 5.85 -10.24
CA GLY A 124 -19.54 5.84 -8.88
C GLY A 124 -20.40 4.59 -8.63
N ASP A 125 -21.22 4.64 -7.59
CA ASP A 125 -22.06 3.50 -7.18
C ASP A 125 -23.06 3.05 -8.26
N GLU A 126 -23.53 4.00 -9.08
CA GLU A 126 -24.43 3.73 -10.21
C GLU A 126 -23.71 3.30 -11.50
N GLY A 127 -22.38 3.11 -11.45
CA GLY A 127 -21.54 2.75 -12.59
C GLY A 127 -20.87 3.93 -13.29
N PHE A 128 -20.48 3.74 -14.55
CA PHE A 128 -19.75 4.73 -15.34
C PHE A 128 -20.65 5.82 -15.91
N LYS A 129 -20.24 7.08 -15.75
CA LYS A 129 -20.89 8.27 -16.28
C LYS A 129 -19.91 9.09 -17.12
N ASN A 130 -20.29 9.40 -18.35
CA ASN A 130 -19.52 10.20 -19.30
C ASN A 130 -20.04 11.65 -19.46
N LYS A 131 -20.92 12.09 -18.56
CA LYS A 131 -21.50 13.44 -18.50
C LYS A 131 -21.78 13.81 -17.05
N GLY A 132 -21.89 15.12 -16.79
CA GLY A 132 -22.17 15.66 -15.47
C GLY A 132 -20.91 16.17 -14.79
N LEU A 133 -20.97 16.28 -13.47
CA LEU A 133 -19.90 16.80 -12.63
C LEU A 133 -19.73 15.93 -11.39
N VAL A 134 -18.54 15.99 -10.79
CA VAL A 134 -18.21 15.38 -9.51
C VAL A 134 -18.12 16.50 -8.48
N ASP A 135 -18.99 16.48 -7.47
CA ASP A 135 -19.05 17.49 -6.40
C ASP A 135 -18.10 17.17 -5.24
N ALA A 136 -17.76 18.20 -4.47
CA ALA A 136 -16.96 18.07 -3.24
C ALA A 136 -17.54 17.02 -2.29
N GLY A 137 -16.66 16.25 -1.65
CA GLY A 137 -17.01 15.19 -0.72
C GLY A 137 -17.35 13.85 -1.35
N VAL A 138 -17.51 13.79 -2.68
CA VAL A 138 -17.84 12.55 -3.40
C VAL A 138 -16.59 11.71 -3.65
N GLU A 139 -16.68 10.42 -3.33
CA GLU A 139 -15.68 9.39 -3.65
C GLU A 139 -16.07 8.65 -4.93
N VAL A 140 -15.19 8.68 -5.94
CA VAL A 140 -15.41 8.08 -7.27
C VAL A 140 -14.09 7.64 -7.89
N GLY A 141 -14.16 6.84 -8.95
CA GLY A 141 -13.04 6.61 -9.86
C GLY A 141 -13.10 7.55 -11.06
N VAL A 142 -12.19 8.51 -11.18
CA VAL A 142 -12.14 9.42 -12.33
C VAL A 142 -11.30 8.87 -13.47
N ILE A 143 -11.72 9.14 -14.71
CA ILE A 143 -11.08 8.66 -15.93
C ILE A 143 -10.64 9.85 -16.78
N LEU A 144 -9.36 9.86 -17.15
CA LEU A 144 -8.75 10.89 -17.98
C LEU A 144 -8.51 10.35 -19.40
N ASP A 145 -8.37 11.27 -20.35
CA ASP A 145 -7.96 10.95 -21.74
C ASP A 145 -6.52 10.43 -21.79
N LYS A 146 -5.64 11.07 -21.04
CA LYS A 146 -4.24 10.68 -20.83
C LYS A 146 -3.85 10.87 -19.36
N THR A 147 -2.82 10.16 -18.92
CA THR A 147 -2.34 10.26 -17.54
C THR A 147 -0.85 9.97 -17.40
N CYS A 148 -0.23 10.60 -16.41
CA CYS A 148 1.11 10.28 -15.93
C CYS A 148 1.11 9.28 -14.76
N PHE A 149 -0.06 8.95 -14.20
CA PHE A 149 -0.15 8.02 -13.09
C PHE A 149 0.09 6.58 -13.54
N TYR A 150 0.91 5.85 -12.81
CA TYR A 150 1.09 4.43 -12.98
C TYR A 150 -0.04 3.67 -12.28
N ALA A 151 -0.79 2.89 -13.06
CA ALA A 151 -1.74 1.95 -12.50
C ALA A 151 -1.04 0.73 -11.89
N GLU A 152 -1.56 0.24 -10.76
CA GLU A 152 -1.09 -0.95 -10.07
C GLU A 152 -0.83 -2.10 -11.06
N ALA A 153 0.40 -2.63 -11.04
CA ALA A 153 0.82 -3.74 -11.88
C ALA A 153 2.12 -4.37 -11.38
N GLY A 154 2.27 -5.68 -11.57
CA GLY A 154 3.52 -6.39 -11.29
C GLY A 154 3.97 -6.35 -9.83
N GLY A 155 3.03 -6.22 -8.89
CA GLY A 155 3.30 -6.07 -7.46
C GLY A 155 3.56 -4.63 -7.03
N GLN A 156 3.70 -3.68 -7.96
CA GLN A 156 3.84 -2.27 -7.63
C GLN A 156 2.47 -1.63 -7.42
N VAL A 157 2.31 -0.92 -6.30
CA VAL A 157 1.08 -0.17 -5.99
C VAL A 157 0.85 0.96 -7.00
N GLY A 158 -0.42 1.31 -7.18
CA GLY A 158 -0.81 2.44 -8.01
C GLY A 158 -0.30 3.77 -7.47
N ASP A 159 -0.11 4.74 -8.35
CA ASP A 159 0.32 6.07 -7.96
C ASP A 159 -0.81 6.82 -7.23
N CYS A 160 -0.43 7.56 -6.18
CA CYS A 160 -1.27 8.55 -5.49
C CYS A 160 -0.88 9.96 -5.95
N GLY A 161 -1.76 10.94 -5.72
CA GLY A 161 -1.48 12.32 -6.11
C GLY A 161 -2.72 13.20 -6.14
N VAL A 162 -2.73 14.19 -7.03
CA VAL A 162 -3.85 15.12 -7.19
C VAL A 162 -4.17 15.36 -8.65
N ILE A 163 -5.45 15.61 -8.92
CA ILE A 163 -5.95 16.12 -10.19
C ILE A 163 -6.55 17.49 -9.92
N GLU A 164 -5.91 18.53 -10.46
CA GLU A 164 -6.27 19.92 -10.24
C GLU A 164 -7.07 20.44 -11.45
N ALA A 165 -8.26 20.98 -11.20
CA ALA A 165 -9.05 21.70 -12.17
C ALA A 165 -9.10 23.19 -11.80
N ALA A 166 -9.54 24.04 -12.71
CA ALA A 166 -9.79 25.45 -12.38
C ALA A 166 -10.88 25.61 -11.31
N THR A 167 -11.80 24.65 -11.23
CA THR A 167 -13.00 24.68 -10.40
C THR A 167 -12.96 23.76 -9.19
N GLY A 168 -11.89 22.98 -9.02
CA GLY A 168 -11.77 22.07 -7.88
C GLY A 168 -10.48 21.25 -7.84
N ARG A 169 -10.33 20.49 -6.76
CA ARG A 169 -9.19 19.60 -6.51
C ARG A 169 -9.66 18.21 -6.11
N PHE A 170 -9.25 17.22 -6.88
CA PHE A 170 -9.50 15.80 -6.62
C PHE A 170 -8.22 15.14 -6.08
N VAL A 171 -8.32 14.42 -4.97
CA VAL A 171 -7.22 13.68 -4.35
C VAL A 171 -7.29 12.24 -4.84
N VAL A 172 -6.22 11.78 -5.46
CA VAL A 172 -6.07 10.39 -5.94
C VAL A 172 -5.38 9.58 -4.85
N GLU A 173 -6.08 8.56 -4.36
CA GLU A 173 -5.64 7.66 -3.30
C GLU A 173 -5.07 6.35 -3.87
N ASP A 174 -5.54 5.91 -5.03
CA ASP A 174 -5.03 4.74 -5.74
C ASP A 174 -5.27 4.88 -7.26
N THR A 175 -4.44 4.24 -8.08
CA THR A 175 -4.59 4.21 -9.53
C THR A 175 -4.59 2.76 -10.02
N ARG A 176 -5.65 2.37 -10.75
CA ARG A 176 -5.83 1.00 -11.22
C ARG A 176 -6.16 0.93 -12.71
N ARG A 177 -5.91 -0.25 -13.30
CA ARG A 177 -6.22 -0.54 -14.70
C ARG A 177 -7.43 -1.46 -14.79
N ILE A 178 -8.42 -1.07 -15.59
CA ILE A 178 -9.58 -1.89 -15.96
C ILE A 178 -9.59 -2.03 -17.49
N GLY A 179 -9.17 -3.19 -18.00
CA GLY A 179 -8.92 -3.35 -19.43
C GLY A 179 -7.85 -2.36 -19.92
N ASN A 180 -8.23 -1.46 -20.84
CA ASN A 180 -7.37 -0.39 -21.37
C ASN A 180 -7.63 0.98 -20.73
N CYS A 181 -8.51 1.04 -19.73
CA CYS A 181 -8.84 2.25 -19.00
C CYS A 181 -7.99 2.37 -17.74
N ILE A 182 -7.49 3.58 -17.45
CA ILE A 182 -6.86 3.90 -16.17
C ILE A 182 -7.85 4.68 -15.31
N VAL A 183 -8.13 4.11 -14.13
CA VAL A 183 -9.07 4.64 -13.15
C VAL A 183 -8.29 5.21 -11.97
N HIS A 184 -8.48 6.51 -11.70
CA HIS A 184 -7.88 7.20 -10.57
C HIS A 184 -8.93 7.24 -9.46
N GLN A 185 -8.74 6.43 -8.44
CA GLN A 185 -9.67 6.31 -7.31
C GLN A 185 -9.33 7.34 -6.27
N GLY A 186 -10.36 7.97 -5.71
CA GLY A 186 -10.19 8.88 -4.59
C GLY A 186 -11.40 9.77 -4.40
N LYS A 187 -11.14 10.99 -3.94
CA LYS A 187 -12.18 11.88 -3.43
C LYS A 187 -12.05 13.29 -3.96
N MET A 188 -13.18 13.90 -4.27
CA MET A 188 -13.26 15.32 -4.54
C MET A 188 -13.07 16.11 -3.24
N ALA A 189 -11.88 16.70 -3.05
CA ALA A 189 -11.56 17.40 -1.80
C ALA A 189 -12.25 18.76 -1.73
N GLU A 190 -12.21 19.53 -2.82
CA GLU A 190 -12.71 20.91 -2.86
C GLU A 190 -13.30 21.24 -4.23
N GLY A 191 -14.43 21.95 -4.25
CA GLY A 191 -15.06 22.41 -5.50
C GLY A 191 -15.74 21.28 -6.28
N ALA A 192 -15.73 21.37 -7.60
CA ALA A 192 -16.27 20.32 -8.47
C ALA A 192 -15.42 20.17 -9.73
N ILE A 193 -15.57 19.07 -10.47
CA ILE A 193 -14.95 18.91 -11.80
C ILE A 193 -16.00 18.39 -12.77
N SER A 194 -16.15 19.06 -13.91
CA SER A 194 -17.10 18.66 -14.95
C SER A 194 -16.46 17.74 -15.99
N VAL A 195 -17.22 16.78 -16.49
CA VAL A 195 -16.77 15.96 -17.62
C VAL A 195 -16.53 16.87 -18.83
N GLY A 196 -15.33 16.76 -19.41
CA GLY A 196 -14.85 17.58 -20.51
C GLY A 196 -13.96 18.77 -20.08
N GLU A 197 -13.77 18.98 -18.78
CA GLU A 197 -12.90 20.02 -18.24
C GLU A 197 -11.42 19.64 -18.38
N GLU A 198 -10.57 20.65 -18.64
CA GLU A 198 -9.12 20.50 -18.62
C GLU A 198 -8.62 20.48 -17.19
N VAL A 199 -7.78 19.50 -16.90
CA VAL A 199 -7.23 19.23 -15.57
C VAL A 199 -5.73 19.01 -15.66
N LYS A 200 -5.04 19.27 -14.55
CA LYS A 200 -3.62 18.98 -14.39
C LYS A 200 -3.46 17.82 -13.41
N ALA A 201 -2.97 16.69 -13.92
CA ALA A 201 -2.67 15.51 -13.12
C ALA A 201 -1.24 15.63 -12.56
N VAL A 202 -1.06 15.48 -11.25
CA VAL A 202 0.23 15.64 -10.55
C VAL A 202 0.43 14.47 -9.56
N ILE A 203 1.50 13.71 -9.75
CA ILE A 203 1.81 12.54 -8.94
C ILE A 203 2.46 12.96 -7.60
N SER A 204 2.21 12.20 -6.54
CA SER A 204 2.90 12.35 -5.26
C SER A 204 4.40 12.04 -5.38
N LYS A 205 5.21 12.67 -4.51
CA LYS A 205 6.64 12.37 -4.41
C LYS A 205 6.94 10.96 -3.89
N ASP A 206 5.95 10.29 -3.30
CA ASP A 206 6.06 8.90 -2.84
C ASP A 206 6.47 7.94 -3.97
N ARG A 207 6.18 8.32 -5.22
CA ARG A 207 6.64 7.65 -6.44
C ARG A 207 8.12 7.34 -6.43
N ASP A 208 8.95 8.23 -5.88
CA ASP A 208 10.40 8.03 -5.87
C ASP A 208 10.81 6.89 -4.94
N SER A 209 10.13 6.75 -3.79
CA SER A 209 10.35 5.62 -2.88
C SER A 209 9.87 4.32 -3.50
N ILE A 210 8.72 4.32 -4.18
CA ILE A 210 8.21 3.16 -4.93
C ILE A 210 9.21 2.73 -6.02
N ARG A 211 9.74 3.69 -6.80
CA ARG A 211 10.77 3.42 -7.84
C ARG A 211 12.03 2.79 -7.23
N LYS A 212 12.51 3.30 -6.10
CA LYS A 212 13.66 2.72 -5.37
C LYS A 212 13.37 1.30 -4.90
N ASN A 213 12.21 1.07 -4.31
CA ASN A 213 11.78 -0.23 -3.82
C ASN A 213 11.60 -1.24 -4.98
N HIS A 214 11.16 -0.78 -6.15
CA HIS A 214 11.10 -1.61 -7.35
C HIS A 214 12.52 -2.04 -7.79
N THR A 215 13.47 -1.11 -7.85
CA THR A 215 14.87 -1.44 -8.14
C THR A 215 15.46 -2.40 -7.09
N ALA A 216 15.18 -2.17 -5.81
CA ALA A 216 15.63 -3.04 -4.73
C ALA A 216 15.05 -4.45 -4.85
N THR A 217 13.82 -4.60 -5.35
CA THR A 217 13.20 -5.91 -5.60
C THR A 217 13.99 -6.71 -6.63
N HIS A 218 14.43 -6.09 -7.73
CA HIS A 218 15.27 -6.75 -8.74
C HIS A 218 16.65 -7.11 -8.20
N LEU A 219 17.25 -6.22 -7.40
CA LEU A 219 18.54 -6.50 -6.75
C LEU A 219 18.43 -7.66 -5.76
N LEU A 220 17.36 -7.71 -4.98
CA LEU A 220 17.08 -8.80 -4.03
C LEU A 220 16.89 -10.12 -4.76
N GLN A 221 16.12 -10.13 -5.86
CA GLN A 221 15.95 -11.33 -6.68
C GLN A 221 17.28 -11.85 -7.22
N TRP A 222 18.13 -10.97 -7.74
CA TRP A 222 19.46 -11.35 -8.23
C TRP A 222 20.34 -11.92 -7.11
N ALA A 223 20.40 -11.25 -5.95
CA ALA A 223 21.17 -11.71 -4.79
C ALA A 223 20.67 -13.07 -4.27
N LEU A 224 19.36 -13.28 -4.23
CA LEU A 224 18.77 -14.58 -3.85
C LEU A 224 19.17 -15.69 -4.82
N GLN A 225 19.19 -15.41 -6.13
CA GLN A 225 19.63 -16.39 -7.12
C GLN A 225 21.11 -16.75 -6.98
N GLU A 226 21.97 -15.80 -6.59
CA GLU A 226 23.40 -16.06 -6.33
C GLU A 226 23.62 -16.87 -5.04
N VAL A 227 22.91 -16.54 -3.96
CA VAL A 227 23.13 -17.15 -2.62
C VAL A 227 22.41 -18.48 -2.43
N VAL A 228 21.19 -18.58 -2.96
CA VAL A 228 20.29 -19.73 -2.74
C VAL A 228 20.29 -20.65 -3.95
N GLY A 229 20.46 -20.10 -5.15
CA GLY A 229 20.50 -20.81 -6.42
C GLY A 229 19.36 -20.41 -7.36
N LYS A 230 19.53 -20.74 -8.64
CA LYS A 230 18.62 -20.35 -9.73
C LYS A 230 17.20 -20.92 -9.66
N SER A 231 16.95 -21.87 -8.77
CA SER A 231 15.62 -22.47 -8.55
C SER A 231 14.69 -21.59 -7.71
N VAL A 232 15.20 -20.49 -7.13
CA VAL A 232 14.37 -19.50 -6.44
C VAL A 232 13.51 -18.76 -7.47
N ALA A 233 12.20 -18.92 -7.33
CA ALA A 233 11.22 -18.23 -8.15
C ALA A 233 10.38 -17.29 -7.28
N GLN A 234 10.10 -16.10 -7.80
CA GLN A 234 9.14 -15.18 -7.19
C GLN A 234 7.74 -15.81 -7.19
N GLN A 235 7.03 -15.67 -6.07
CA GLN A 235 5.64 -16.11 -5.89
C GLN A 235 4.70 -14.93 -5.61
N GLY A 236 5.25 -13.82 -5.13
CA GLY A 236 4.51 -12.60 -4.84
C GLY A 236 5.48 -11.43 -4.69
N SER A 237 4.99 -10.23 -4.96
CA SER A 237 5.70 -9.00 -4.65
C SER A 237 4.70 -7.91 -4.32
N LEU A 238 5.07 -7.08 -3.35
CA LEU A 238 4.40 -5.83 -3.04
C LEU A 238 5.48 -4.74 -2.98
N VAL A 239 5.33 -3.69 -3.77
CA VAL A 239 6.26 -2.57 -3.84
C VAL A 239 5.47 -1.31 -3.53
N GLY A 240 5.50 -0.90 -2.27
CA GLY A 240 4.91 0.33 -1.76
C GLY A 240 5.96 1.42 -1.52
N PRO A 241 5.55 2.60 -1.03
CA PRO A 241 6.47 3.68 -0.69
C PRO A 241 7.27 3.38 0.59
N ASP A 242 6.65 2.74 1.58
CA ASP A 242 7.25 2.54 2.90
C ASP A 242 8.10 1.26 2.97
N TYR A 243 7.66 0.21 2.29
CA TYR A 243 8.34 -1.09 2.29
C TYR A 243 8.13 -1.85 0.98
N LEU A 244 8.98 -2.86 0.77
CA LEU A 244 8.77 -3.90 -0.24
C LEU A 244 8.66 -5.26 0.43
N ARG A 245 7.78 -6.11 -0.10
CA ARG A 245 7.68 -7.53 0.26
C ARG A 245 8.01 -8.36 -0.97
N PHE A 246 8.88 -9.35 -0.82
CA PHE A 246 9.23 -10.26 -1.90
C PHE A 246 9.08 -11.70 -1.41
N ASP A 247 8.09 -12.38 -1.97
CA ASP A 247 7.76 -13.76 -1.61
C ASP A 247 8.40 -14.68 -2.65
N PHE A 248 9.17 -15.67 -2.21
CA PHE A 248 9.91 -16.58 -3.10
C PHE A 248 9.91 -18.02 -2.62
N THR A 249 10.05 -18.96 -3.56
CA THR A 249 10.17 -20.38 -3.23
C THR A 249 11.57 -20.69 -2.71
N CYS A 250 11.64 -21.27 -1.51
CA CYS A 250 12.87 -21.83 -0.98
C CYS A 250 12.59 -23.16 -0.29
N PRO A 251 13.22 -24.28 -0.70
CA PRO A 251 12.95 -25.60 -0.12
C PRO A 251 13.44 -25.75 1.33
N LYS A 252 14.26 -24.84 1.84
CA LYS A 252 14.70 -24.77 3.24
C LYS A 252 14.82 -23.30 3.67
N ALA A 253 14.47 -23.00 4.93
CA ALA A 253 14.67 -21.66 5.47
C ALA A 253 16.13 -21.20 5.32
N LEU A 254 16.34 -19.92 5.03
CA LEU A 254 17.67 -19.33 4.95
C LEU A 254 18.34 -19.34 6.32
N THR A 255 19.62 -19.69 6.37
CA THR A 255 20.42 -19.59 7.59
C THR A 255 20.92 -18.15 7.76
N GLY A 256 21.22 -17.71 8.98
CA GLY A 256 21.68 -16.33 9.24
C GLY A 256 23.00 -15.92 8.56
N LYS A 257 23.72 -16.85 7.89
CA LYS A 257 24.86 -16.53 7.01
C LYS A 257 24.46 -16.21 5.56
N LYS A 258 23.23 -16.54 5.17
CA LYS A 258 22.66 -16.35 3.83
C LYS A 258 21.67 -15.19 3.77
N ILE A 259 21.29 -14.65 4.93
CA ILE A 259 20.51 -13.42 5.14
C ILE A 259 21.53 -12.30 5.36
#